data_AF-A0A943M0Z1-F1
#
_entry.id   AF-A0A943M0Z1-F1
#
_cell.length_a   1.000
_cell.length_b   1.000
_cell.length_c   1.000
_cell.angle_alpha   90.00
_cell.angle_beta   90.00
_cell.angle_gamma   90.00
#
_symmetry.space_group_name_H-M   'P 1'
#
loop_
_entity.id
_entity.type
_entity.pdbx_description
1 polymer ?
#
loop_
_entity_poly.entity_id
_entity_poly.type
_entity_poly.pdbx_seq_one_letter_code
_entity_poly.pdbx_strand_id
1 'polypeptide(L)'
;IAPQTGGESFGIVLVEAMSAGTLVIASDIEAFRLVLNGGALGRLFTSADSADLARVINDVLARPEEAARLAETGHEASKMYDWGVVTDKILAVYATVVGTASVEVENTDTLIDSLRQYFANRRD
;
A
#
# COMPACT_ATOMS: atom_id res chain seq x y z
N ILE A 1 -1.74 -4.01 -16.05
CA ILE A 1 -0.78 -5.15 -16.05
C ILE A 1 0.60 -4.58 -15.75
N ALA A 2 1.35 -5.20 -14.83
CA ALA A 2 2.69 -4.78 -14.41
C ALA A 2 3.69 -5.94 -14.63
N PRO A 3 4.39 -5.99 -15.79
CA PRO A 3 5.18 -7.16 -16.19
C PRO A 3 6.68 -7.08 -15.87
N GLN A 4 7.08 -6.22 -14.93
CA GLN A 4 8.48 -6.00 -14.58
C GLN A 4 9.15 -7.29 -14.11
N THR A 5 10.40 -7.51 -14.53
CA THR A 5 11.16 -8.71 -14.16
C THR A 5 11.94 -8.57 -12.85
N GLY A 6 12.01 -7.34 -12.30
CA GLY A 6 12.67 -6.99 -11.05
C GLY A 6 12.89 -5.47 -10.96
N GLY A 7 13.64 -5.03 -9.94
CA GLY A 7 14.08 -3.63 -9.81
C GLY A 7 13.04 -2.64 -9.29
N GLU A 8 11.85 -3.11 -8.93
CA GLU A 8 10.81 -2.28 -8.33
C GLU A 8 11.07 -2.10 -6.84
N SER A 9 10.98 -0.85 -6.37
CA SER A 9 11.20 -0.53 -4.96
C SER A 9 9.98 -0.91 -4.13
N PHE A 10 8.91 -0.11 -4.22
CA PHE A 10 7.68 -0.35 -3.45
C PHE A 10 6.55 -0.92 -4.30
N GLY A 11 6.50 -0.57 -5.60
CA GLY A 11 5.35 -0.88 -6.45
C GLY A 11 4.18 0.09 -6.27
N ILE A 12 4.48 1.40 -6.12
CA ILE A 12 3.44 2.44 -5.96
C ILE A 12 2.42 2.43 -7.10
N VAL A 13 2.85 2.09 -8.31
CA VAL A 13 1.98 1.97 -9.49
C VAL A 13 0.87 0.92 -9.33
N LEU A 14 1.08 -0.12 -8.51
CA LEU A 14 0.03 -1.09 -8.18
C LEU A 14 -1.00 -0.48 -7.23
N VAL A 15 -0.52 0.27 -6.22
CA VAL A 15 -1.39 0.97 -5.26
C VAL A 15 -2.25 2.02 -5.97
N GLU A 16 -1.69 2.75 -6.94
CA GLU A 16 -2.42 3.71 -7.78
C GLU A 16 -3.52 3.00 -8.59
N ALA A 17 -3.19 1.87 -9.24
CA ALA A 17 -4.16 1.08 -10.00
C ALA A 17 -5.28 0.51 -9.13
N MET A 18 -4.95 -0.01 -7.94
CA MET A 18 -5.92 -0.47 -6.95
C MET A 18 -6.83 0.68 -6.49
N SER A 19 -6.23 1.84 -6.21
CA SER A 19 -6.98 3.04 -5.81
C SER A 19 -7.91 3.56 -6.90
N ALA A 20 -7.58 3.30 -8.17
CA ALA A 20 -8.45 3.57 -9.32
C ALA A 20 -9.55 2.51 -9.53
N GLY A 21 -9.70 1.53 -8.63
CA GLY A 21 -10.69 0.45 -8.75
C GLY A 21 -10.38 -0.55 -9.86
N THR A 22 -9.13 -0.59 -10.32
CA THR A 22 -8.71 -1.46 -11.43
C THR A 22 -8.08 -2.73 -10.92
N LEU A 23 -8.52 -3.88 -11.45
CA LEU A 23 -7.86 -5.15 -11.16
C LEU A 23 -6.41 -5.13 -11.65
N VAL A 24 -5.50 -5.40 -10.73
CA VAL A 24 -4.08 -5.55 -11.03
C VAL A 24 -3.76 -7.00 -11.41
N ILE A 25 -3.00 -7.14 -12.50
CA ILE A 25 -2.23 -8.35 -12.83
C ILE A 25 -0.75 -7.95 -12.82
N ALA A 26 0.08 -8.58 -12.00
CA ALA A 26 1.48 -8.22 -11.82
C ALA A 26 2.38 -9.45 -11.79
N SER A 27 3.66 -9.29 -12.13
CA SER A 27 4.66 -10.35 -11.94
C SER A 27 4.85 -10.67 -10.46
N ASP A 28 5.32 -11.86 -10.14
CA ASP A 28 5.56 -12.33 -8.77
C ASP A 28 6.90 -11.88 -8.16
N ILE A 29 7.44 -10.74 -8.62
CA ILE A 29 8.57 -10.11 -7.95
C ILE A 29 8.18 -9.70 -6.51
N GLU A 30 9.14 -9.71 -5.60
CA GLU A 30 8.90 -9.59 -4.16
C GLU A 30 8.07 -8.34 -3.80
N ALA A 31 8.42 -7.17 -4.34
CA ALA A 31 7.70 -5.92 -4.08
C ALA A 31 6.21 -6.03 -4.45
N PHE A 32 5.89 -6.65 -5.58
CA PHE A 32 4.50 -6.81 -6.05
C PHE A 32 3.75 -7.89 -5.27
N ARG A 33 4.42 -8.98 -4.89
CA ARG A 33 3.82 -9.99 -3.99
C ARG A 33 3.41 -9.38 -2.66
N LEU A 34 4.22 -8.48 -2.10
CA LEU A 34 3.92 -7.78 -0.86
C LEU A 34 2.72 -6.82 -1.03
N VAL A 35 2.72 -5.97 -2.07
CA VAL A 35 1.61 -5.04 -2.33
C VAL A 35 0.29 -5.78 -2.58
N LEU A 36 0.33 -6.90 -3.30
CA LEU A 36 -0.88 -7.68 -3.61
C LEU A 36 -1.24 -8.72 -2.54
N ASN A 37 -0.56 -8.71 -1.39
CA ASN A 37 -0.74 -9.66 -0.30
C ASN A 37 -0.79 -11.12 -0.79
N GLY A 38 0.24 -11.53 -1.53
CA GLY A 38 0.35 -12.88 -2.09
C GLY A 38 -0.70 -13.22 -3.16
N GLY A 39 -1.39 -12.23 -3.73
CA GLY A 39 -2.46 -12.41 -4.71
C GLY A 39 -3.87 -12.33 -4.13
N ALA A 40 -4.02 -11.93 -2.86
CA ALA A 40 -5.33 -11.66 -2.27
C ALA A 40 -5.98 -10.36 -2.80
N LEU A 41 -5.18 -9.43 -3.35
CA LEU A 41 -5.61 -8.10 -3.81
C LEU A 41 -5.48 -7.90 -5.33
N GLY A 42 -5.10 -8.95 -6.05
CA GLY A 42 -4.84 -8.92 -7.49
C GLY A 42 -4.39 -10.28 -7.99
N ARG A 43 -3.94 -10.38 -9.23
CA ARG A 43 -3.37 -11.62 -9.77
C ARG A 43 -1.87 -11.51 -9.95
N LEU A 44 -1.20 -12.61 -9.60
CA LEU A 44 0.23 -12.77 -9.82
C LEU A 44 0.46 -13.75 -10.98
N PHE A 45 1.51 -13.49 -11.75
CA PHE A 45 2.03 -14.43 -12.73
C PHE A 45 3.55 -14.55 -12.57
N THR A 46 4.12 -15.65 -13.06
CA THR A 46 5.55 -15.93 -12.94
C THR A 46 6.37 -14.91 -13.72
N SER A 47 7.31 -14.24 -13.04
CA SER A 47 8.20 -13.24 -13.66
C SER A 47 8.93 -13.80 -14.88
N ALA A 48 8.97 -13.02 -15.96
CA ALA A 48 9.52 -13.40 -17.27
C ALA A 48 8.83 -14.58 -17.99
N ASP A 49 7.67 -15.07 -17.51
CA ASP A 49 6.87 -16.10 -18.18
C ASP A 49 5.66 -15.51 -18.93
N SER A 50 5.80 -15.38 -20.24
CA SER A 50 4.73 -14.89 -21.11
C SER A 50 3.53 -15.85 -21.23
N ALA A 51 3.75 -17.16 -21.08
CA ALA A 51 2.69 -18.16 -21.19
C ALA A 51 1.82 -18.13 -19.93
N ASP A 52 2.43 -18.02 -18.76
CA ASP A 52 1.71 -17.86 -17.50
C ASP A 52 0.96 -16.52 -17.44
N LEU A 53 1.56 -15.42 -17.92
CA LEU A 53 0.86 -14.15 -18.07
C LEU A 53 -0.40 -14.29 -18.94
N ALA A 54 -0.29 -14.92 -20.11
CA ALA A 54 -1.42 -15.12 -21.01
C ALA A 54 -2.53 -15.96 -20.34
N ARG A 55 -2.15 -17.03 -19.62
CA ARG A 55 -3.07 -17.86 -18.85
C ARG A 55 -3.83 -17.02 -17.82
N VAL A 56 -3.12 -16.22 -17.01
CA VAL A 56 -3.73 -15.37 -15.97
C VAL A 56 -4.68 -14.34 -16.56
N ILE A 57 -4.31 -13.69 -17.68
CA ILE A 57 -5.19 -12.73 -18.36
C ILE A 57 -6.47 -13.42 -18.83
N ASN A 58 -6.35 -14.57 -19.50
CA ASN A 58 -7.51 -15.33 -19.96
C ASN A 58 -8.41 -15.77 -18.81
N ASP A 59 -7.83 -16.20 -17.68
CA ASP A 59 -8.57 -16.59 -16.48
C ASP A 59 -9.38 -15.42 -15.88
N VAL A 60 -8.82 -14.21 -15.89
CA VAL A 60 -9.50 -12.98 -15.45
C VAL A 60 -10.64 -12.61 -16.39
N LEU A 61 -10.39 -12.63 -17.70
CA LEU A 61 -11.40 -12.29 -18.72
C LEU A 61 -12.56 -13.29 -18.74
N ALA A 62 -12.30 -14.55 -18.42
CA ALA A 62 -13.33 -15.59 -18.35
C ALA A 62 -14.23 -15.49 -17.10
N ARG A 63 -13.82 -14.74 -16.06
CA ARG A 63 -14.54 -14.64 -14.77
C ARG A 63 -14.75 -13.18 -14.35
N PRO A 64 -15.50 -12.37 -15.13
CA PRO A 64 -15.60 -10.92 -14.92
C PRO A 64 -16.16 -10.53 -13.55
N GLU A 65 -17.10 -11.30 -12.99
CA GLU A 65 -17.63 -11.00 -11.65
C GLU A 65 -16.60 -11.24 -10.54
N GLU A 66 -15.79 -12.28 -10.67
CA GLU A 66 -14.71 -12.56 -9.71
C GLU A 66 -13.62 -11.49 -9.84
N ALA A 67 -13.29 -11.09 -11.07
CA ALA A 67 -12.37 -10.00 -11.35
C ALA A 67 -12.84 -8.68 -10.71
N ALA A 68 -14.13 -8.36 -10.82
CA ALA A 68 -14.71 -7.17 -10.20
C ALA A 68 -14.64 -7.21 -8.67
N ARG A 69 -14.98 -8.35 -8.05
CA ARG A 69 -14.86 -8.52 -6.58
C ARG A 69 -13.41 -8.36 -6.10
N LEU A 70 -12.46 -8.90 -6.85
CA LEU A 70 -11.05 -8.78 -6.52
C LEU A 70 -10.54 -7.35 -6.71
N ALA A 71 -10.99 -6.64 -7.75
CA ALA A 71 -10.70 -5.23 -7.95
C ALA A 71 -11.19 -4.38 -6.78
N GLU A 72 -12.43 -4.62 -6.33
CA GLU A 72 -13.01 -3.95 -5.16
C GLU A 72 -12.22 -4.26 -3.88
N THR A 73 -11.81 -5.51 -3.69
CA THR A 73 -10.99 -5.90 -2.54
C THR A 73 -9.64 -5.19 -2.56
N GLY A 74 -9.01 -5.06 -3.73
CA GLY A 74 -7.80 -4.27 -3.92
C GLY A 74 -8.02 -2.79 -3.66
N HIS A 75 -9.14 -2.22 -4.12
CA HIS A 75 -9.51 -0.83 -3.89
C HIS A 75 -9.69 -0.51 -2.41
N GLU A 76 -10.42 -1.33 -1.68
CA GLU A 76 -10.59 -1.16 -0.23
C GLU A 76 -9.25 -1.28 0.51
N ALA A 77 -8.40 -2.24 0.12
CA ALA A 77 -7.08 -2.38 0.71
C ALA A 77 -6.17 -1.18 0.42
N SER A 78 -6.29 -0.53 -0.73
CA SER A 78 -5.40 0.58 -1.10
C SER A 78 -5.54 1.80 -0.18
N LYS A 79 -6.68 1.94 0.50
CA LYS A 79 -6.94 3.01 1.49
C LYS A 79 -5.93 3.03 2.64
N MET A 80 -5.26 1.92 2.94
CA MET A 80 -4.21 1.89 3.96
C MET A 80 -2.95 2.69 3.57
N TYR A 81 -2.80 3.01 2.28
CA TYR A 81 -1.72 3.79 1.69
C TYR A 81 -2.13 5.24 1.41
N ASP A 82 -3.35 5.64 1.78
CA ASP A 82 -3.77 7.04 1.74
C ASP A 82 -2.86 7.92 2.60
N TRP A 83 -2.60 9.16 2.14
CA TRP A 83 -1.71 10.07 2.83
C TRP A 83 -2.17 10.40 4.26
N GLY A 84 -3.47 10.45 4.54
CA GLY A 84 -3.97 10.65 5.90
C GLY A 84 -3.51 9.54 6.85
N VAL A 85 -3.70 8.28 6.43
CA VAL A 85 -3.31 7.10 7.21
C VAL A 85 -1.79 7.00 7.39
N VAL A 86 -1.04 7.29 6.34
CA VAL A 86 0.44 7.24 6.37
C VAL A 86 0.99 8.34 7.26
N THR A 87 0.47 9.57 7.15
CA THR A 87 0.89 10.70 7.98
C THR A 87 0.62 10.43 9.46
N ASP A 88 -0.52 9.88 9.83
CA ASP A 88 -0.82 9.54 11.24
C ASP A 88 0.19 8.53 11.81
N LYS A 89 0.57 7.51 11.02
CA LYS A 89 1.58 6.52 11.42
C LYS A 89 2.96 7.17 11.58
N ILE A 90 3.36 8.03 10.66
CA ILE A 90 4.64 8.75 10.74
C ILE A 90 4.66 9.67 11.97
N LEU A 91 3.58 10.42 12.20
CA LEU A 91 3.44 11.29 13.37
C LEU A 91 3.52 10.53 14.69
N ALA A 92 2.98 9.30 14.76
CA ALA A 92 3.09 8.46 15.95
C ALA A 92 4.54 8.00 16.22
N VAL A 93 5.30 7.66 15.19
CA VAL A 93 6.74 7.33 15.32
C VAL A 93 7.51 8.55 15.83
N TYR A 94 7.25 9.69 15.20
CA TYR A 94 7.75 10.99 15.63
C TYR A 94 7.43 11.26 17.11
N ALA A 95 6.19 11.05 17.55
CA ALA A 95 5.78 11.22 18.94
C ALA A 95 6.57 10.34 19.91
N THR A 96 6.79 9.09 19.51
CA THR A 96 7.53 8.11 20.31
C THR A 96 8.97 8.57 20.54
N VAL A 97 9.65 9.02 19.48
CA VAL A 97 11.06 9.42 19.57
C VAL A 97 11.25 10.62 20.49
N VAL A 98 10.41 11.65 20.38
CA VAL A 98 10.51 12.83 21.26
C VAL A 98 10.03 12.57 22.68
N GLY A 99 9.08 11.66 22.89
CA GLY A 99 8.74 11.23 24.25
C GLY A 99 9.89 10.51 24.96
N THR A 100 10.74 9.78 24.20
CA THR A 100 11.89 9.05 24.75
C THR A 100 13.18 9.86 24.85
N ALA A 101 13.37 10.84 23.98
CA ALA A 101 14.50 11.76 24.04
C ALA A 101 14.05 13.00 24.81
N SER A 102 14.46 13.15 26.07
CA SER A 102 14.20 14.36 26.87
C SER A 102 14.91 15.58 26.24
N VAL A 103 14.29 16.18 25.24
CA VAL A 103 14.78 17.33 24.46
C VAL A 103 13.97 18.56 24.85
N GLU A 104 14.65 19.61 25.32
CA GLU A 104 14.05 20.95 25.51
C GLU A 104 13.95 21.66 24.15
N VAL A 105 12.79 22.24 23.85
CA VAL A 105 12.50 22.83 22.53
C VAL A 105 12.01 24.26 22.67
N GLU A 106 12.79 25.24 22.19
CA GLU A 106 12.62 26.67 22.50
C GLU A 106 11.87 27.52 21.45
N ASN A 107 11.63 27.05 20.21
CA ASN A 107 11.03 27.93 19.20
C ASN A 107 10.44 27.21 17.98
N THR A 108 9.15 27.44 17.63
CA THR A 108 8.34 26.89 16.49
C THR A 108 8.32 25.36 16.33
N ASP A 109 9.49 24.74 16.39
CA ASP A 109 9.80 23.38 16.79
C ASP A 109 8.99 22.95 18.04
N THR A 110 8.76 23.85 18.99
CA THR A 110 8.10 23.58 20.29
C THR A 110 6.65 23.07 20.19
N LEU A 111 5.96 23.27 19.06
CA LEU A 111 4.53 22.97 18.98
C LEU A 111 4.14 21.93 17.94
N ILE A 112 4.99 21.57 16.97
CA ILE A 112 4.89 20.21 16.39
C ILE A 112 5.12 19.16 17.50
N ASP A 113 5.89 19.54 18.50
CA ASP A 113 6.05 18.81 19.75
C ASP A 113 4.82 18.84 20.69
N SER A 114 3.84 19.72 20.46
CA SER A 114 2.53 19.65 21.12
C SER A 114 1.42 19.10 20.22
N LEU A 115 1.60 19.06 18.89
CA LEU A 115 0.71 18.35 17.96
C LEU A 115 0.58 16.86 18.33
N ARG A 116 1.61 16.31 18.96
CA ARG A 116 1.67 14.96 19.54
C ARG A 116 0.94 14.84 20.89
N GLN A 117 0.93 15.91 21.71
CA GLN A 117 0.15 15.99 22.95
C GLN A 117 -1.36 15.89 22.71
N TYR A 118 -1.81 16.35 21.53
CA TYR A 118 -3.20 16.51 21.13
C TYR A 118 -3.88 15.20 20.65
N PHE A 119 -3.14 14.28 20.02
CA PHE A 119 -3.66 12.96 19.64
C PHE A 119 -3.71 11.96 20.81
N ALA A 120 -2.99 12.25 21.90
CA ALA A 120 -2.91 11.42 23.10
C ALA A 120 -4.18 11.45 23.97
N ASN A 121 -5.02 12.49 23.87
CA ASN A 121 -6.20 12.63 24.73
C ASN A 121 -7.51 12.14 24.07
N ARG A 122 -7.44 11.45 22.93
CA ARG A 122 -8.60 11.17 22.05
C ARG A 122 -8.85 9.69 21.73
N ARG A 123 -8.33 8.75 22.52
CA ARG A 123 -8.63 7.30 22.41
C ARG A 123 -9.59 6.81 23.51
N ASP A 124 -10.65 7.57 23.77
CA ASP A 124 -11.85 7.08 24.46
C ASP A 124 -12.82 6.47 23.43
#